data_AF-A0A8T6RQ41-F1
#
_entry.id   AF-A0A8T6RQ41-F1
#
_cell.length_a   1.000
_cell.length_b   1.000
_cell.length_c   1.000
_cell.angle_alpha   90.00
_cell.angle_beta   90.00
_cell.angle_gamma   90.00
#
_symmetry.space_group_name_H-M   'P 1'
#
loop_
_entity.id
_entity.type
_entity.pdbx_description
1 polymer ?
#
loop_
_entity_poly.entity_id
_entity_poly.type
_entity_poly.pdbx_seq_one_letter_code
_entity_poly.pdbx_strand_id
1 'polypeptide(L)'
;MNKEKRQLQAKKVAANILGAIGAVFAILWIIFTFIPFFQVISVLNDDQMFDYLLRLFIDPFFIIMLITLAISSGITNEIRAKEAPPTPVVQKQASTYYAPPVRVQPAAPIKEVIIKERKIIHVLPSTCPNCGGKLSDKDVHWVGPLKAACPYCEGAIYVEEREV
;
A
#
# COMPACT_ATOMS: atom_id res chain seq x y z
N MET A 1 -7.69 -35.07 -3.80
CA MET A 1 -6.98 -33.77 -3.77
C MET A 1 -7.87 -32.71 -4.42
N ASN A 2 -8.33 -31.71 -3.66
CA ASN A 2 -9.42 -30.80 -4.03
C ASN A 2 -9.04 -29.90 -5.23
N LYS A 3 -9.97 -29.71 -6.19
CA LYS A 3 -9.75 -28.92 -7.42
C LYS A 3 -9.30 -27.48 -7.11
N GLU A 4 -9.77 -26.93 -5.99
CA GLU A 4 -9.35 -25.62 -5.46
C GLU A 4 -7.85 -25.51 -5.17
N LYS A 5 -7.25 -26.54 -4.56
CA LYS A 5 -5.81 -26.51 -4.22
C LYS A 5 -4.94 -26.51 -5.49
N ARG A 6 -5.41 -27.16 -6.57
CA ARG A 6 -4.72 -27.15 -7.87
C ARG A 6 -4.78 -25.77 -8.54
N GLN A 7 -5.92 -25.09 -8.46
CA GLN A 7 -6.07 -23.72 -8.98
C GLN A 7 -5.20 -22.73 -8.23
N LEU A 8 -5.14 -22.83 -6.90
CA LEU A 8 -4.30 -21.95 -6.07
C LEU A 8 -2.80 -22.18 -6.34
N GLN A 9 -2.37 -23.44 -6.50
CA GLN A 9 -0.99 -23.74 -6.87
C GLN A 9 -0.65 -23.27 -8.28
N ALA A 10 -1.53 -23.45 -9.26
CA ALA A 10 -1.30 -22.98 -10.63
C ALA A 10 -1.09 -21.46 -10.71
N LYS A 11 -1.91 -20.68 -9.98
CA LYS A 11 -1.76 -19.21 -9.91
C LYS A 11 -0.42 -18.80 -9.30
N LYS A 12 0.01 -19.49 -8.23
CA LYS A 12 1.27 -19.18 -7.54
C LYS A 12 2.49 -19.48 -8.41
N VAL A 13 2.44 -20.57 -9.17
CA VAL A 13 3.49 -20.93 -10.14
C VAL A 13 3.55 -19.93 -11.29
N ALA A 14 2.40 -19.52 -11.85
CA ALA A 14 2.35 -18.54 -12.93
C ALA A 14 2.94 -17.17 -12.51
N ALA A 15 2.62 -16.69 -11.31
CA ALA A 15 3.15 -15.44 -10.79
C ALA A 15 4.69 -15.47 -10.64
N ASN A 16 5.24 -16.58 -10.13
CA ASN A 16 6.69 -16.72 -9.96
C ASN A 16 7.43 -16.79 -11.30
N ILE A 17 6.87 -17.48 -12.30
CA ILE A 17 7.47 -17.59 -13.63
C ILE A 17 7.52 -16.21 -14.32
N LEU A 18 6.43 -15.44 -14.22
CA LEU A 18 6.36 -14.12 -14.85
C LEU A 18 7.38 -13.15 -14.26
N GLY A 19 7.57 -13.19 -12.93
CA GLY A 19 8.61 -12.41 -12.25
C GLY A 19 10.03 -12.80 -12.67
N ALA A 20 10.30 -14.11 -12.81
CA ALA A 20 11.61 -14.60 -13.24
C ALA A 20 11.95 -14.18 -14.67
N ILE A 21 11.00 -14.27 -15.60
CA ILE A 21 11.19 -13.83 -16.99
C ILE A 21 11.50 -12.34 -17.05
N GLY A 22 10.77 -11.51 -16.28
CA GLY A 22 11.02 -10.07 -16.21
C GLY A 22 12.43 -9.75 -15.70
N ALA A 23 12.90 -10.45 -14.66
CA ALA A 23 14.25 -10.27 -14.13
C ALA A 23 15.33 -10.65 -15.16
N VAL A 24 15.16 -11.75 -15.89
CA VAL A 24 16.10 -12.18 -16.94
C VAL A 24 16.16 -11.15 -18.08
N PHE A 25 15.01 -10.63 -18.51
CA PHE A 25 14.96 -9.58 -19.53
C PHE A 25 15.68 -8.31 -19.08
N ALA A 26 15.48 -7.88 -17.84
CA ALA A 26 16.17 -6.71 -17.29
C ALA A 26 17.70 -6.90 -17.28
N ILE A 27 18.18 -8.08 -16.87
CA ILE A 27 19.62 -8.40 -16.85
C ILE A 27 20.18 -8.45 -18.28
N LEU A 28 19.50 -9.14 -19.20
CA LEU A 28 19.93 -9.22 -20.60
C LEU A 28 19.97 -7.85 -21.26
N TRP A 29 19.02 -6.97 -20.92
CA TRP A 29 19.01 -5.59 -21.42
C TRP A 29 20.19 -4.78 -20.89
N ILE A 30 20.51 -4.86 -19.59
CA ILE A 30 21.70 -4.21 -19.01
C ILE A 30 22.97 -4.71 -19.70
N ILE A 31 23.10 -6.02 -19.89
CA ILE A 31 24.26 -6.63 -20.56
C ILE A 31 24.38 -6.12 -22.00
N PHE A 32 23.30 -6.14 -22.77
CA PHE A 32 23.31 -5.74 -24.17
C PHE A 32 23.63 -4.25 -24.38
N THR A 33 23.31 -3.42 -23.38
CA THR A 33 23.54 -1.97 -23.44
C THR A 33 24.90 -1.57 -22.90
N PHE A 34 25.35 -2.17 -21.80
CA PHE A 34 26.62 -1.81 -21.17
C PHE A 34 27.84 -2.48 -21.78
N ILE A 35 27.75 -3.71 -22.30
CA ILE A 35 28.91 -4.39 -22.92
C ILE A 35 29.52 -3.58 -24.07
N PRO A 36 28.76 -3.13 -25.10
CA PRO A 36 29.36 -2.37 -26.20
C PRO A 36 29.89 -1.02 -25.71
N PHE A 37 29.26 -0.41 -24.71
CA PHE A 37 29.72 0.83 -24.10
C PHE A 37 31.09 0.68 -23.43
N PHE A 38 31.28 -0.39 -22.63
CA PHE A 38 32.58 -0.67 -22.00
C PHE A 38 33.67 -1.00 -23.03
N GLN A 39 33.35 -1.70 -24.12
CA GLN A 39 34.32 -1.96 -25.18
C GLN A 39 34.77 -0.67 -25.88
N VAL A 40 33.84 0.24 -26.16
CA VAL A 40 34.14 1.54 -26.78
C VAL A 40 34.96 2.43 -25.83
N ILE A 41 34.63 2.47 -24.53
CA ILE A 41 35.41 3.21 -23.53
C ILE A 41 36.85 2.71 -23.44
N SER A 42 37.05 1.38 -23.47
CA SER A 42 38.39 0.80 -23.33
C SER A 42 39.35 1.15 -24.48
N VAL A 43 38.81 1.51 -25.65
CA VAL A 43 39.59 1.89 -26.84
C VAL A 43 39.87 3.39 -26.91
N LEU A 44 39.04 4.21 -26.26
CA LEU A 44 39.10 5.66 -26.34
C LEU A 44 39.70 6.24 -25.06
N ASN A 45 41.03 6.20 -24.99
CA ASN A 45 41.82 6.78 -23.90
C ASN A 45 42.12 8.28 -24.13
N ASP A 46 41.22 8.99 -24.83
CA ASP A 46 41.38 10.41 -25.18
C ASP A 46 40.28 11.23 -24.49
N ASP A 47 40.68 12.04 -23.51
CA ASP A 47 39.80 12.71 -22.53
C ASP A 47 38.70 13.56 -23.19
N GLN A 48 38.93 14.09 -24.39
CA GLN A 48 37.94 14.93 -25.07
C GLN A 48 36.83 14.13 -25.79
N MET A 49 37.11 12.93 -26.28
CA MET A 49 36.12 12.10 -26.97
C MET A 49 35.10 11.49 -26.00
N PHE A 50 35.53 11.28 -24.75
CA PHE A 50 34.70 10.69 -23.70
C PHE A 50 33.46 11.53 -23.40
N ASP A 51 33.59 12.85 -23.29
CA ASP A 51 32.46 13.75 -22.99
C ASP A 51 31.41 13.82 -24.13
N TYR A 52 31.86 13.81 -25.39
CA TYR A 52 30.94 13.79 -26.53
C TYR A 52 30.21 12.46 -26.65
N LEU A 53 30.92 11.35 -26.43
CA LEU A 53 30.32 10.02 -26.42
C LEU A 53 29.37 9.85 -25.23
N LEU A 54 29.72 10.34 -24.05
CA LEU A 54 28.81 10.34 -22.91
C LEU A 54 27.53 11.10 -23.24
N ARG A 55 27.62 12.29 -23.85
CA ARG A 55 26.41 13.02 -24.26
C ARG A 55 25.59 12.27 -25.32
N LEU A 56 26.24 11.71 -26.34
CA LEU A 56 25.56 11.03 -27.44
C LEU A 56 24.85 9.75 -27.00
N PHE A 57 25.41 9.04 -26.01
CA PHE A 57 24.85 7.80 -25.49
C PHE A 57 23.96 8.02 -24.27
N ILE A 58 24.24 8.98 -23.39
CA ILE A 58 23.37 9.22 -22.24
C ILE A 58 22.01 9.74 -22.70
N ASP A 59 21.93 10.68 -23.64
CA ASP A 59 20.65 11.27 -24.05
C ASP A 59 19.59 10.25 -24.52
N PRO A 60 19.84 9.42 -25.56
CA PRO A 60 18.81 8.50 -26.04
C PRO A 60 18.48 7.40 -25.04
N PHE A 61 19.46 6.95 -24.23
CA PHE A 61 19.22 5.93 -23.22
C PHE A 61 18.46 6.47 -22.02
N PHE A 62 18.75 7.70 -21.59
CA PHE A 62 18.01 8.38 -20.53
C PHE A 62 16.56 8.64 -20.98
N ILE A 63 16.36 9.01 -22.24
CA ILE A 63 15.02 9.15 -22.84
C ILE A 63 14.28 7.80 -22.84
N ILE A 64 14.90 6.71 -23.31
CA ILE A 64 14.27 5.38 -23.30
C ILE A 64 13.95 4.93 -21.86
N MET A 65 14.87 5.15 -20.92
CA MET A 65 14.66 4.85 -19.50
C MET A 65 13.46 5.62 -18.94
N LEU A 66 13.37 6.93 -19.19
CA LEU A 66 12.25 7.76 -18.74
C LEU A 66 10.93 7.32 -19.38
N ILE A 67 10.92 6.93 -20.65
CA ILE A 67 9.71 6.39 -21.32
C ILE A 67 9.28 5.08 -20.66
N THR A 68 10.20 4.15 -20.41
CA THR A 68 9.87 2.89 -19.71
C THR A 68 9.39 3.10 -18.26
N LEU A 69 9.97 4.08 -17.56
CA LEU A 69 9.53 4.48 -16.22
C LEU A 69 8.11 5.11 -16.25
N ALA A 70 7.83 5.95 -17.24
CA ALA A 70 6.50 6.55 -17.44
C ALA A 70 5.43 5.48 -17.75
N ILE A 71 5.75 4.51 -18.60
CA ILE A 71 4.83 3.41 -18.94
C ILE A 71 4.58 2.52 -17.72
N SER A 72 5.61 2.15 -16.96
CA SER A 72 5.47 1.31 -15.77
C SER A 72 4.72 2.00 -14.62
N SER A 73 4.94 3.30 -14.43
CA SER A 73 4.19 4.11 -13.45
C SER A 73 2.73 4.35 -13.85
N GLY A 74 2.43 4.50 -15.14
CA GLY A 74 1.05 4.62 -15.64
C GLY A 74 0.21 3.38 -15.37
N ILE A 75 0.80 2.18 -15.52
CA ILE A 75 0.08 0.90 -15.36
C ILE A 75 -0.23 0.59 -13.88
N THR A 76 0.58 1.05 -12.92
CA THR A 76 0.35 0.74 -11.50
C THR A 76 -0.84 1.50 -10.89
N ASN A 77 -1.19 2.67 -11.43
CA ASN A 77 -2.26 3.49 -10.88
C ASN A 77 -3.66 2.99 -11.25
N GLU A 78 -3.80 2.31 -12.39
CA GLU A 78 -5.11 1.89 -12.90
C GLU A 78 -5.59 0.56 -12.29
N ILE A 79 -4.66 -0.28 -11.84
CA ILE A 79 -5.00 -1.55 -11.16
C ILE A 79 -5.51 -1.29 -9.73
N ARG A 80 -5.09 -0.19 -9.09
CA ARG A 80 -5.52 0.16 -7.73
C ARG A 80 -6.97 0.67 -7.64
N ALA A 81 -7.57 1.07 -8.77
CA ALA A 81 -8.92 1.63 -8.79
C ALA A 81 -10.04 0.57 -8.86
N LYS A 82 -9.74 -0.72 -9.08
CA LYS A 82 -10.77 -1.78 -9.23
C LYS A 82 -10.88 -2.78 -8.09
N GLU A 83 -9.97 -2.76 -7.12
CA GLU A 83 -10.15 -3.53 -5.89
C GLU A 83 -10.90 -2.66 -4.87
N ALA A 84 -12.21 -2.53 -5.07
CA ALA A 84 -13.08 -2.21 -3.95
C ALA A 84 -12.76 -3.22 -2.83
N PRO A 85 -12.54 -2.77 -1.57
CA PRO A 85 -12.27 -3.66 -0.47
C PRO A 85 -13.37 -4.73 -0.46
N PRO A 86 -13.03 -6.04 -0.43
CA PRO A 86 -14.03 -7.08 -0.42
C PRO A 86 -14.96 -6.77 0.74
N THR A 87 -16.21 -6.45 0.42
CA THR A 87 -17.26 -6.27 1.41
C THR A 87 -17.15 -7.47 2.33
N PRO A 88 -16.89 -7.30 3.64
CA PRO A 88 -16.75 -8.43 4.53
C PRO A 88 -18.05 -9.21 4.38
N VAL A 89 -17.95 -10.40 3.77
CA VAL A 89 -19.06 -11.33 3.71
C VAL A 89 -19.29 -11.67 5.16
N VAL A 90 -20.28 -11.03 5.77
CA VAL A 90 -20.81 -11.39 7.07
C VAL A 90 -21.35 -12.79 6.89
N GLN A 91 -20.46 -13.75 7.09
CA GLN A 91 -20.76 -15.15 7.07
C GLN A 91 -21.66 -15.35 8.28
N LYS A 92 -22.97 -15.30 8.06
CA LYS A 92 -24.00 -15.68 9.04
C LYS A 92 -23.71 -17.13 9.40
N GLN A 93 -22.85 -17.33 10.39
CA GLN A 93 -22.74 -18.58 11.11
C GLN A 93 -24.10 -18.75 11.78
N ALA A 94 -24.92 -19.63 11.22
CA ALA A 94 -26.08 -20.16 11.91
C ALA A 94 -25.55 -20.98 13.10
N SER A 95 -25.27 -20.31 14.20
CA SER A 95 -25.09 -20.97 15.48
C SER A 95 -26.47 -21.40 15.94
N THR A 96 -26.83 -22.64 15.64
CA THR A 96 -27.90 -23.36 16.33
C THR A 96 -27.46 -23.54 17.77
N TYR A 97 -27.62 -22.49 18.58
CA TYR A 97 -27.40 -22.55 20.01
C TYR A 97 -28.64 -23.22 20.61
N TYR A 98 -28.50 -24.48 21.02
CA TYR A 98 -29.47 -25.14 21.89
C TYR A 98 -29.43 -24.42 23.23
N ALA A 99 -30.33 -23.46 23.43
CA ALA A 99 -30.50 -22.81 24.73
C ALA A 99 -31.10 -23.83 25.70
N PRO A 100 -30.45 -24.14 26.84
CA PRO A 100 -31.08 -24.92 27.89
C PRO A 100 -32.28 -24.14 28.46
N PRO A 101 -33.33 -24.83 28.95
CA PRO A 101 -34.50 -24.17 29.49
C PRO A 101 -34.12 -23.30 30.69
N VAL A 102 -34.22 -21.97 30.51
CA VAL A 102 -33.99 -20.98 31.55
C VAL A 102 -35.11 -21.10 32.58
N ARG A 103 -34.75 -21.49 33.82
CA ARG A 103 -35.66 -21.37 34.97
C ARG A 103 -35.88 -19.89 35.23
N VAL A 104 -37.11 -19.43 35.02
CA VAL A 104 -37.57 -18.09 35.36
C VAL A 104 -37.49 -17.94 36.89
N GLN A 105 -36.48 -17.22 37.37
CA GLN A 105 -36.45 -16.75 38.76
C GLN A 105 -37.33 -15.50 38.87
N PRO A 106 -38.16 -15.38 39.92
CA PRO A 106 -38.98 -14.19 40.16
C PRO A 106 -38.12 -12.94 40.24
N ALA A 107 -38.48 -11.92 39.46
CA ALA A 107 -37.76 -10.68 39.33
C ALA A 107 -37.62 -9.98 40.70
N ALA A 108 -36.38 -9.83 41.16
CA ALA A 108 -36.04 -8.90 42.23
C ALA A 108 -36.19 -7.45 41.70
N PRO A 109 -36.56 -6.48 42.58
CA PRO A 109 -36.73 -5.09 42.18
C PRO A 109 -35.42 -4.51 41.63
N ILE A 110 -35.47 -4.10 40.36
CA ILE A 110 -34.35 -3.50 39.64
C ILE A 110 -34.11 -2.12 40.23
N LYS A 111 -32.99 -1.98 40.94
CA LYS A 111 -32.49 -0.69 41.42
C LYS A 111 -31.95 0.07 40.21
N GLU A 112 -32.59 1.19 39.85
CA GLU A 112 -32.14 2.06 38.76
C GLU A 112 -30.69 2.49 39.01
N VAL A 113 -29.78 1.94 38.21
CA VAL A 113 -28.40 2.40 38.13
C VAL A 113 -28.41 3.60 37.20
N ILE A 114 -28.24 4.80 37.75
CA ILE A 114 -28.04 6.02 36.97
C ILE A 114 -26.70 5.87 36.23
N ILE A 115 -26.74 5.46 34.97
CA ILE A 115 -25.57 5.42 34.10
C ILE A 115 -25.27 6.85 33.69
N LYS A 116 -24.25 7.45 34.32
CA LYS A 116 -23.72 8.75 33.92
C LYS A 116 -22.92 8.54 32.63
N GLU A 117 -23.54 8.78 31.48
CA GLU A 117 -22.87 8.71 30.18
C GLU A 117 -21.76 9.76 30.12
N ARG A 118 -20.51 9.32 30.05
CA ARG A 118 -19.36 10.19 29.80
C ARG A 118 -19.26 10.45 28.30
N LYS A 119 -19.31 11.72 27.91
CA LYS A 119 -19.17 12.14 26.52
C LYS A 119 -17.69 12.27 26.18
N ILE A 120 -17.13 11.24 25.56
CA ILE A 120 -15.74 11.24 25.08
C ILE A 120 -15.71 11.82 23.67
N ILE A 121 -14.90 12.86 23.44
CA ILE A 121 -14.70 13.47 22.12
C ILE A 121 -13.31 13.12 21.64
N HIS A 122 -13.19 12.76 20.36
CA HIS A 122 -11.93 12.38 19.74
C HIS A 122 -11.41 13.61 18.98
N VAL A 123 -10.20 14.07 19.31
CA VAL A 123 -9.63 15.32 18.78
C VAL A 123 -8.25 15.06 18.21
N LEU A 124 -7.96 15.62 17.03
CA LEU A 124 -6.62 15.56 16.45
C LEU A 124 -5.64 16.48 17.19
N PRO A 125 -4.35 16.09 17.26
CA PRO A 125 -3.31 17.00 17.74
C PRO A 125 -3.18 18.19 16.78
N SER A 126 -2.87 19.37 17.34
CA SER A 126 -2.69 20.61 16.56
C SER A 126 -1.45 20.61 15.66
N THR A 127 -0.50 19.71 15.93
CA THR A 127 0.75 19.57 15.18
C THR A 127 1.05 18.10 14.90
N CYS A 128 1.52 17.81 13.68
CA CYS A 128 1.85 16.45 13.28
C CYS A 128 3.08 15.95 14.04
N PRO A 129 3.02 14.78 14.70
CA PRO A 129 4.16 14.21 15.42
C PRO A 129 5.31 13.77 14.50
N ASN A 130 5.02 13.52 13.22
CA ASN A 130 6.03 13.04 12.26
C ASN A 130 6.81 14.17 11.60
N CYS A 131 6.16 15.30 11.27
CA CYS A 131 6.79 16.38 10.49
C CYS A 131 6.71 17.77 11.15
N GLY A 132 5.97 17.93 12.26
CA GLY A 132 5.76 19.22 12.92
C GLY A 132 4.80 20.17 12.18
N GLY A 133 4.19 19.75 11.07
CA GLY A 133 3.21 20.56 10.33
C GLY A 133 1.96 20.84 11.15
N LYS A 134 1.37 22.03 10.98
CA LYS A 134 0.09 22.39 11.63
C LYS A 134 -1.05 21.56 11.05
N LEU A 135 -1.86 20.96 11.92
CA LEU A 135 -3.01 20.16 11.51
C LEU A 135 -4.29 20.91 11.83
N SER A 136 -5.22 20.81 10.89
CA SER A 136 -6.59 21.31 11.01
C SER A 136 -7.51 20.17 10.61
N ASP A 137 -8.62 20.00 11.33
CA ASP A 137 -9.57 18.91 11.13
C ASP A 137 -10.21 18.92 9.72
N LYS A 138 -10.14 20.07 9.04
CA LYS A 138 -10.64 20.25 7.67
C LYS A 138 -9.63 19.84 6.59
N ASP A 139 -8.34 19.85 6.91
CA ASP A 139 -7.25 19.68 5.94
C ASP A 139 -6.66 18.25 5.98
N VAL A 140 -7.16 17.41 6.89
CA VAL A 140 -6.71 16.03 7.06
C VAL A 140 -7.57 15.05 6.29
N HIS A 141 -6.91 14.08 5.65
CA HIS A 141 -7.60 12.97 5.00
C HIS A 141 -7.82 11.82 5.99
N TRP A 142 -9.08 11.55 6.32
CA TRP A 142 -9.42 10.43 7.21
C TRP A 142 -9.24 9.09 6.50
N VAL A 143 -8.37 8.24 7.06
CA VAL A 143 -8.09 6.89 6.56
C VAL A 143 -8.76 5.80 7.41
N GLY A 144 -9.34 6.18 8.55
CA GLY A 144 -10.12 5.32 9.42
C GLY A 144 -10.80 6.10 10.54
N PRO A 145 -11.61 5.46 11.39
CA PRO A 145 -12.41 6.14 12.43
C PRO A 145 -11.55 6.86 13.49
N LEU A 146 -10.33 6.39 13.73
CA LEU A 146 -9.37 6.96 14.70
C LEU A 146 -8.00 7.27 14.05
N LYS A 147 -7.96 7.37 12.72
CA LYS A 147 -6.72 7.57 11.97
C LYS A 147 -6.91 8.56 10.83
N ALA A 148 -6.03 9.54 10.77
CA ALA A 148 -5.96 10.53 9.71
C ALA A 148 -4.57 10.55 9.07
N ALA A 149 -4.49 10.83 7.78
CA ALA A 149 -3.23 11.02 7.06
C ALA A 149 -2.84 12.50 7.08
N CYS A 150 -1.56 12.76 7.37
CA CYS A 150 -1.00 14.11 7.33
C CYS A 150 -0.93 14.61 5.88
N PRO A 151 -1.43 15.81 5.55
CA PRO A 151 -1.34 16.34 4.18
C PRO A 151 0.09 16.73 3.77
N TYR A 152 1.01 16.86 4.73
CA TYR A 152 2.39 17.30 4.46
C TYR A 152 3.37 16.14 4.28
N CYS A 153 3.28 15.11 5.13
CA CYS A 153 4.23 14.00 5.12
C CYS A 153 3.58 12.64 4.87
N GLU A 154 2.26 12.61 4.63
CA GLU A 154 1.45 11.41 4.38
C GLU A 154 1.48 10.38 5.52
N GLY A 155 2.10 10.72 6.65
CA GLY A 155 2.18 9.86 7.82
C GLY A 155 0.83 9.71 8.50
N ALA A 156 0.56 8.51 9.03
CA ALA A 156 -0.64 8.24 9.81
C ALA A 156 -0.57 8.92 11.20
N ILE A 157 -1.62 9.63 11.55
CA ILE A 157 -1.83 10.34 12.81
C ILE A 157 -2.99 9.66 13.55
N TYR A 158 -2.79 9.40 14.84
CA TYR A 158 -3.80 8.82 15.71
C TYR A 158 -4.53 9.93 16.45
N VAL A 159 -5.84 9.75 16.64
CA VAL A 159 -6.69 10.71 17.35
C VAL A 159 -6.57 10.48 18.84
N GLU A 160 -6.51 11.56 19.62
CA GLU A 160 -6.48 11.49 21.09
C GLU A 160 -7.89 11.62 21.65
N GLU A 161 -8.20 10.83 22.67
CA GLU A 161 -9.45 10.92 23.42
C GLU A 161 -9.36 12.08 24.43
N ARG A 162 -10.34 12.98 24.38
CA ARG A 162 -10.50 14.06 25.36
C ARG A 162 -11.90 14.00 25.96
N GLU A 163 -11.96 13.94 27.30
CA GLU A 163 -13.20 14.07 28.05
C GLU A 163 -13.63 15.54 28.09
N VAL A 164 -14.93 15.81 27.89
CA VAL A 164 -15.52 17.16 27.83
C VAL A 164 -16.58 17.35 28.88
#